data_AF-A0A1V5R5B3-F1
#
_entry.id   AF-A0A1V5R5B3-F1
#
_cell.length_a   1.000
_cell.length_b   1.000
_cell.length_c   1.000
_cell.angle_alpha   90.00
_cell.angle_beta   90.00
_cell.angle_gamma   90.00
#
_symmetry.space_group_name_H-M   'P 1'
#
loop_
_entity.id
_entity.type
_entity.pdbx_description
1 polymer ?
#
loop_
_entity_poly.entity_id
_entity_poly.type
_entity_poly.pdbx_seq_one_letter_code
_entity_poly.pdbx_strand_id
1 'polypeptide(L)' 'MQKIATQVFIYASIAFGILGLGVVITASGPDKADSQISEIFIRLMFATVFIILPSFALSIAGKYLKN' A
#
# COMPACT_ATOMS: atom_id res chain seq x y z
N MET A 1 -2.01 -18.48 -11.16
CA MET A 1 -1.47 -17.12 -10.91
C MET A 1 -2.39 -16.22 -10.11
N GLN A 2 -3.70 -16.23 -10.36
CA GLN A 2 -4.64 -15.34 -9.66
C GLN A 2 -4.60 -15.42 -8.12
N LYS A 3 -4.58 -16.63 -7.54
CA LYS A 3 -4.53 -16.81 -6.06
C LYS A 3 -3.33 -16.11 -5.42
N ILE A 4 -2.17 -16.14 -6.07
CA ILE A 4 -0.94 -15.50 -5.58
C ILE A 4 -1.10 -13.97 -5.65
N ALA A 5 -1.60 -13.44 -6.76
CA ALA A 5 -1.85 -12.00 -6.91
C ALA A 5 -2.84 -11.48 -5.86
N THR A 6 -3.89 -12.24 -5.56
CA THR A 6 -4.85 -11.91 -4.50
C THR A 6 -4.21 -11.94 -3.11
N GLN A 7 -3.34 -12.91 -2.82
CA GLN A 7 -2.60 -12.95 -1.55
C GLN A 7 -1.64 -11.77 -1.40
N VAL A 8 -0.88 -11.44 -2.44
CA VAL A 8 0.04 -10.28 -2.44
C VAL A 8 -0.73 -8.98 -2.25
N PHE A 9 -1.90 -8.84 -2.90
CA PHE A 9 -2.80 -7.71 -2.69
C PHE A 9 -3.22 -7.57 -1.22
N ILE A 10 -3.67 -8.66 -0.59
CA ILE A 10 -4.11 -8.64 0.82
C ILE A 10 -2.97 -8.22 1.75
N TYR A 11 -1.78 -8.81 1.62
CA TYR A 11 -0.63 -8.45 2.45
C TYR A 11 -0.20 -7.00 2.23
N ALA A 12 -0.20 -6.52 0.99
CA ALA A 12 0.14 -5.14 0.68
C ALA A 12 -0.91 -4.14 1.23
N SER A 13 -2.19 -4.49 1.18
CA SER A 13 -3.26 -3.67 1.78
C SER A 13 -3.16 -3.58 3.30
N ILE A 14 -2.81 -4.69 3.98
CA ILE A 14 -2.56 -4.70 5.43
C ILE A 14 -1.35 -3.80 5.74
N ALA A 15 -0.26 -3.94 5.01
CA ALA A 15 0.93 -3.10 5.19
C ALA A 15 0.64 -1.61 4.95
N PHE A 16 -0.12 -1.27 3.91
CA PHE A 16 -0.59 0.09 3.64
C PHE A 16 -1.41 0.65 4.82
N GLY A 17 -2.31 -0.15 5.39
CA GLY A 17 -3.09 0.25 6.56
C GLY A 17 -2.24 0.53 7.79
N ILE A 18 -1.25 -0.32 8.07
CA ILE A 18 -0.31 -0.14 9.19
C ILE A 18 0.55 1.12 8.97
N LEU A 19 1.07 1.31 7.76
CA LEU A 19 1.86 2.50 7.41
C LEU A 19 1.03 3.78 7.48
N GLY A 20 -0.22 3.75 7.00
CA GLY A 20 -1.15 4.87 7.08
C GLY A 20 -1.49 5.25 8.53
N LEU A 21 -1.69 4.25 9.41
CA LEU A 21 -1.80 4.47 10.85
C LEU A 21 -0.52 5.11 11.43
N GLY A 22 0.65 4.64 10.99
CA GLY A 22 1.93 5.25 11.33
C GLY A 22 1.99 6.73 10.94
N VAL A 23 1.58 7.10 9.73
CA VAL A 23 1.46 8.51 9.29
C VAL A 23 0.53 9.29 10.21
N VAL A 24 -0.67 8.79 10.49
CA VAL A 24 -1.66 9.51 11.32
C VAL A 24 -1.13 9.77 12.74
N ILE A 25 -0.40 8.82 13.32
CA ILE A 25 0.15 8.95 14.68
C ILE A 25 1.41 9.83 14.69
N THR A 26 2.20 9.82 13.62
CA THR A 26 3.48 10.57 13.54
C THR A 26 3.36 11.92 12.83
N ALA A 27 2.19 12.23 12.28
CA ALA A 27 1.92 13.50 11.62
C ALA A 27 2.08 14.65 12.60
N SER A 28 2.93 15.60 12.23
CA SER A 28 3.02 16.89 12.91
C SER A 28 1.73 17.67 12.63
N GLY A 29 1.21 18.40 13.63
CA GLY A 29 0.04 19.26 13.44
C GLY A 29 0.24 20.30 12.33
N PRO A 30 -0.86 20.95 11.86
CA PRO A 30 -0.88 21.76 10.63
C PRO A 30 0.13 22.92 10.58
N ASP A 31 0.63 23.35 11.73
CA ASP A 31 1.56 24.48 11.87
C ASP A 31 3.04 24.07 11.98
N LYS A 32 3.37 22.78 11.83
CA LYS A 32 4.75 22.27 11.90
C LYS A 32 5.09 21.49 10.64
N ALA A 33 6.31 21.69 10.13
CA ALA A 33 6.85 20.89 9.05
C ALA A 33 6.77 19.39 9.42
N ASP A 34 6.44 18.57 8.41
CA ASP A 34 6.42 17.13 8.56
C ASP A 34 7.77 16.64 9.08
N SER A 35 7.72 15.76 10.09
CA SER A 35 8.91 15.12 10.59
C SER A 35 9.52 14.25 9.49
N GLN A 36 10.84 14.09 9.45
CA GLN A 36 11.50 13.16 8.52
C GLN A 36 10.90 11.75 8.62
N ILE A 37 10.39 11.39 9.79
CA ILE A 37 9.68 10.13 10.05
C ILE A 37 8.33 10.09 9.29
N SER A 38 7.52 11.16 9.35
CA SER A 38 6.24 11.18 8.63
C SER A 38 6.46 11.20 7.11
N GLU A 39 7.48 11.89 6.59
CA GLU A 39 7.84 11.83 5.16
C GLU A 39 8.22 10.42 4.72
N ILE A 40 9.01 9.69 5.52
CA ILE A 40 9.39 8.29 5.25
C ILE A 40 8.14 7.40 5.22
N PHE A 41 7.24 7.53 6.20
CA PHE A 41 5.99 6.76 6.22
C PHE A 41 5.10 7.07 5.02
N ILE A 42 4.99 8.34 4.62
CA ILE A 42 4.23 8.76 3.44
C ILE A 42 4.83 8.13 2.17
N ARG A 43 6.17 8.16 2.00
CA ARG A 43 6.84 7.52 0.85
C ARG A 43 6.64 6.00 0.83
N LEU A 44 6.76 5.33 1.98
CA LEU A 44 6.49 3.89 2.11
C LEU A 44 5.03 3.56 1.80
N MET A 45 4.11 4.41 2.24
CA MET A 45 2.69 4.29 1.93
C MET A 45 2.45 4.40 0.42
N PHE A 46 3.06 5.38 -0.27
CA PHE A 46 2.99 5.46 -1.74
C PHE A 46 3.63 4.26 -2.45
N ALA A 47 4.77 3.78 -1.96
CA ALA A 47 5.43 2.60 -2.52
C ALA A 47 4.52 1.35 -2.47
N THR A 48 3.77 1.17 -1.38
CA THR A 48 2.82 0.05 -1.28
C THR A 48 1.64 0.18 -2.24
N VAL A 49 1.19 1.40 -2.60
CA VAL A 49 0.17 1.61 -3.64
C VAL A 49 0.63 1.06 -5.00
N PHE A 50 1.91 1.24 -5.34
CA PHE A 50 2.49 0.66 -6.57
C PHE A 50 2.54 -0.86 -6.57
N ILE A 51 2.38 -1.53 -5.42
CA ILE A 51 2.28 -2.99 -5.34
C ILE A 51 0.81 -3.42 -5.36
N ILE A 52 -0.05 -2.69 -4.66
CA ILE A 52 -1.50 -2.96 -4.57
C ILE A 52 -2.15 -2.89 -5.96
N LEU A 53 -1.90 -1.81 -6.72
CA LEU A 53 -2.57 -1.59 -8.01
C LEU A 53 -2.22 -2.67 -9.06
N PRO A 54 -0.94 -3.01 -9.30
CA PRO A 54 -0.60 -4.10 -10.23
C PRO A 54 -1.06 -5.47 -9.73
N SER A 55 -1.01 -5.74 -8.42
CA SER A 55 -1.48 -7.00 -7.86
C SER A 55 -3.00 -7.16 -8.03
N PHE A 56 -3.75 -6.08 -7.86
CA PHE A 56 -5.18 -6.05 -8.13
C PHE A 56 -5.49 -6.26 -9.61
N ALA A 57 -4.81 -5.53 -10.50
CA ALA A 57 -4.95 -5.68 -11.94
C ALA A 57 -4.63 -7.12 -12.39
N LEU A 58 -3.54 -7.71 -11.88
CA LEU A 58 -3.15 -9.09 -12.15
C LEU A 58 -4.16 -10.11 -11.59
N SER A 59 -4.75 -9.84 -10.42
CA SER A 59 -5.82 -10.66 -9.86
C SER A 59 -7.10 -10.62 -10.69
N ILE A 60 -7.39 -9.53 -11.40
CA ILE A 60 -8.52 -9.46 -12.33
C ILE A 60 -8.16 -10.11 -13.66
N ALA A 61 -7.03 -9.74 -14.27
CA ALA A 61 -6.56 -10.31 -15.53
C ALA A 61 -6.39 -11.83 -15.46
N GLY A 62 -5.94 -12.35 -14.32
CA GLY A 62 -5.83 -13.78 -14.05
C GLY A 62 -7.17 -14.54 -14.08
N LYS A 63 -8.32 -13.87 -13.93
CA LYS A 63 -9.64 -14.48 -14.13
C LYS A 63 -9.97 -14.69 -15.61
N TYR A 64 -9.41 -13.84 -16.48
CA TYR A 64 -9.65 -13.86 -17.93
C TYR A 64 -8.59 -14.68 -18.68
N LEU A 65 -7.42 -14.86 -18.08
CA LEU A 65 -6.44 -15.87 -18.48
C LEU A 65 -6.99 -17.25 -18.11
N LYS A 66 -7.94 -17.70 -18.93
CA LYS A 66 -8.50 -19.05 -18.96
C LYS A 66 -7.31 -20.00 -19.13
N ASN A 67 -7.02 -20.81 -18.11
CA ASN A 67 -6.42 -22.11 -18.39
C ASN A 67 -7.50 -22.98 -19.03
#